data_AF-A0A7C0ZKD0-F1
#
_entry.id   AF-A0A7C0ZKD0-F1
#
_cell.length_a   1.000
_cell.length_b   1.000
_cell.length_c   1.000
_cell.angle_alpha   90.00
_cell.angle_beta   90.00
_cell.angle_gamma   90.00
#
_symmetry.space_group_name_H-M   'P 1'
#
loop_
_entity.id
_entity.type
_entity.pdbx_description
1 polymer ?
#
loop_
_entity_poly.entity_id
_entity_poly.type
_entity_poly.pdbx_seq_one_letter_code
_entity_poly.pdbx_strand_id
1 'polypeptide(L)' 'MMSLSKDSFGHLPDGQEIEIYTLANSQGIKASIMTYGATLVSLEVPDLKGQIKDITLGHD' A
#
# COMPACT_ATOMS: atom_id res chain seq x y z
N MET A 1 11.31 3.10 13.54
CA MET A 1 10.10 2.40 14.02
C MET A 1 9.30 1.95 12.81
N MET A 2 8.65 0.79 12.88
CA MET A 2 7.80 0.25 11.82
C MET A 2 6.36 0.26 12.32
N SER A 3 5.42 0.67 11.48
CA SER A 3 3.99 0.65 11.76
C SER A 3 3.24 -0.19 10.74
N LEU A 4 2.10 -0.73 11.19
CA LEU A 4 1.15 -1.48 10.41
C LEU A 4 -0.22 -0.84 10.60
N SER A 5 -0.92 -0.52 9.52
CA SER A 5 -2.34 -0.20 9.54
C SER A 5 -3.11 -1.11 8.59
N LYS A 6 -4.41 -1.24 8.85
CA LYS A 6 -5.38 -2.00 8.06
C LYS A 6 -6.57 -1.10 7.78
N ASP A 7 -7.07 -1.13 6.54
CA ASP A 7 -8.29 -0.43 6.14
C ASP A 7 -9.10 -1.28 5.16
N SER A 8 -10.36 -0.91 4.93
CA SER A 8 -11.17 -1.47 3.86
C SER A 8 -10.72 -0.89 2.52
N PHE A 9 -10.44 -1.74 1.54
CA PHE A 9 -10.04 -1.33 0.18
C PHE A 9 -11.23 -1.33 -0.78
N GLY A 10 -12.13 -2.31 -0.65
CA GLY A 10 -13.27 -2.47 -1.53
C GLY A 10 -13.97 -3.80 -1.33
N HIS A 11 -14.90 -4.12 -2.23
CA HIS A 11 -15.61 -5.39 -2.22
C HIS A 11 -15.61 -6.00 -3.62
N LEU A 12 -15.53 -7.33 -3.70
CA LEU A 12 -15.76 -8.08 -4.93
C LEU A 12 -17.25 -8.06 -5.31
N PRO A 13 -17.62 -8.41 -6.57
CA PRO A 13 -19.02 -8.44 -7.00
C PRO A 13 -19.93 -9.38 -6.18
N ASP A 14 -19.35 -10.40 -5.53
CA ASP A 14 -20.04 -11.32 -4.62
C ASP A 14 -20.17 -10.78 -3.18
N GLY A 15 -19.65 -9.57 -2.92
CA GLY A 15 -19.70 -8.90 -1.63
C GLY A 15 -18.55 -9.25 -0.69
N GLN A 16 -17.57 -10.05 -1.09
CA GLN A 16 -16.41 -10.32 -0.25
C GLN A 16 -15.56 -9.05 -0.09
N GLU A 17 -15.25 -8.68 1.15
CA GLU A 17 -14.38 -7.54 1.46
C GLU A 17 -12.91 -7.80 1.05
N ILE A 18 -12.30 -6.78 0.46
CA ILE A 18 -10.86 -6.68 0.22
C ILE A 18 -10.32 -5.69 1.25
N GLU A 19 -9.35 -6.11 2.03
CA GLU A 19 -8.65 -5.26 2.99
C GLU A 19 -7.33 -4.79 2.36
N ILE A 20 -6.84 -3.63 2.78
CA ILE A 20 -5.49 -3.15 2.46
C ILE A 20 -4.67 -2.98 3.72
N TYR A 21 -3.48 -3.54 3.70
CA TYR A 21 -2.50 -3.43 4.76
C TYR A 21 -1.40 -2.47 4.33
N THR A 22 -1.11 -1.49 5.18
CA THR A 22 -0.04 -0.53 4.93
C THR A 22 1.06 -0.70 5.96
N LEU A 23 2.26 -0.99 5.47
CA LEU A 23 3.49 -1.02 6.24
C LEU A 23 4.24 0.29 6.02
N ALA A 24 4.59 0.99 7.09
CA ALA A 24 5.39 2.21 6.98
C ALA A 24 6.60 2.16 7.92
N ASN A 25 7.71 2.76 7.49
CA ASN A 25 8.88 2.93 8.34
C ASN A 25 9.19 4.41 8.56
N SER A 26 10.05 4.69 9.55
CA SER A 26 10.48 6.06 9.87
C SER A 26 11.40 6.71 8.83
N GLN A 27 11.73 6.01 7.73
CA GLN A 27 12.55 6.53 6.64
C GLN A 27 11.69 6.99 5.44
N GLY A 28 10.37 7.02 5.58
CA GLY A 28 9.46 7.47 4.53
C GLY A 28 9.15 6.39 3.48
N ILE A 29 9.50 5.13 3.73
CA ILE A 29 9.06 4.01 2.90
C ILE A 29 7.69 3.56 3.38
N LYS A 30 6.74 3.43 2.44
CA LYS A 30 5.40 2.91 2.69
C LYS A 30 5.01 1.92 1.59
N ALA A 31 4.57 0.74 2.00
CA ALA A 31 4.07 -0.30 1.09
C ALA A 31 2.62 -0.62 1.45
N SER A 32 1.74 -0.59 0.46
CA SER A 32 0.33 -0.95 0.63
C SER A 32 -0.01 -2.19 -0.17
N ILE A 33 -0.50 -3.24 0.51
CA ILE A 33 -0.77 -4.56 -0.06
C ILE A 33 -2.23 -4.91 0.19
N MET A 34 -2.99 -5.24 -0.85
CA MET A 34 -4.38 -5.68 -0.70
C MET A 34 -4.47 -7.21 -0.57
N THR A 35 -5.53 -7.69 0.11
CA THR A 35 -5.76 -9.13 0.31
C THR A 35 -6.13 -9.86 -0.97
N TYR A 36 -6.64 -9.13 -1.98
CA TYR A 36 -6.93 -9.70 -3.28
C TYR A 36 -5.64 -9.97 -4.06
N GLY A 37 -5.30 -11.25 -4.22
CA GLY A 37 -4.10 -11.70 -4.92
C GLY A 37 -2.78 -11.33 -4.24
N ALA A 38 -2.81 -10.85 -2.98
CA ALA A 38 -1.65 -10.29 -2.28
C ALA A 38 -0.94 -9.18 -3.10
N THR A 39 -1.72 -8.39 -3.82
CA THR A 39 -1.20 -7.42 -4.78
C THR A 39 -0.57 -6.23 -4.05
N LEU A 40 0.68 -5.89 -4.42
CA LEU A 40 1.31 -4.63 -4.04
C LEU A 40 0.64 -3.49 -4.82
N VAL A 41 -0.18 -2.70 -4.14
CA VAL A 41 -0.94 -1.60 -4.74
C VAL A 41 -0.02 -0.40 -4.96
N SER A 42 0.74 -0.02 -3.94
CA SER A 42 1.70 1.08 -4.02
C SER A 42 2.97 0.78 -3.24
N LEU A 43 4.08 1.36 -3.70
CA LEU A 43 5.35 1.39 -2.98
C LEU A 43 5.92 2.81 -3.06
N GLU A 44 5.66 3.57 -2.01
CA GLU A 44 6.15 4.93 -1.85
C GLU A 44 7.57 4.91 -1.28
N VAL A 45 8.52 5.51 -1.99
CA VAL A 45 9.93 5.59 -1.58
C VAL A 45 10.50 7.00 -1.76
N PRO A 46 11.38 7.48 -0.87
CA PRO A 46 12.08 8.74 -1.05
C PRO A 46 13.18 8.62 -2.11
N ASP A 47 13.32 9.63 -2.96
CA ASP A 47 14.47 9.79 -3.85
C ASP A 47 15.69 10.42 -3.15
N LEU A 48 16.76 10.69 -3.89
CA LEU A 48 17.98 11.33 -3.37
C LEU A 48 17.76 12.74 -2.78
N LYS A 49 16.65 13.40 -3.10
CA LYS A 49 16.25 14.71 -2.57
C LYS A 49 15.20 14.58 -1.46
N GLY A 50 14.86 13.35 -1.04
CA GLY A 50 13.83 13.06 -0.05
C GLY A 50 12.40 13.19 -0.58
N GLN A 51 12.21 13.32 -1.90
CA GLN A 51 10.87 13.36 -2.48
C GLN A 51 10.29 11.96 -2.52
N ILE A 52 9.17 11.76 -1.83
CA ILE A 52 8.47 10.48 -1.80
C ILE A 52 7.63 10.35 -3.07
N LYS A 53 7.79 9.22 -3.76
CA LYS A 53 6.97 8.85 -4.93
C LYS A 53 6.60 7.38 -4.89
N ASP A 54 5.41 7.07 -5.39
CA ASP A 54 5.07 5.71 -5.77
C ASP A 54 5.87 5.29 -7.01
N ILE A 55 6.45 4.10 -6.95
CA ILE A 55 7.28 3.53 -8.01
C ILE A 55 6.65 2.28 -8.65
N THR A 56 5.42 1.92 -8.27
CA THR A 56 4.68 0.85 -8.93
C THR A 56 3.96 1.36 -10.18
N LEU A 57 3.66 0.43 -11.08
CA LEU A 57 2.57 0.62 -12.03
C LEU A 57 1.31 0.09 -11.35
N GLY A 58 0.18 0.77 -11.52
CA GLY A 58 -1.03 0.42 -10.80
C GLY A 58 -2.29 1.07 -11.35
N HIS A 59 -3.36 0.94 -10.58
CA HIS A 59 -4.70 1.45 -10.88
C HIS A 59 -5.22 2.23 -9.66
N ASP A 60 -5.99 3.28 -9.92
CA ASP A 60 -6.71 4.08 -8.92
C ASP A 60 -8.16 3.60 -8.75
#